data_AF-A0A8C7Y4Q7-F1
#
_entry.id   AF-A0A8C7Y4Q7-F1
#
_cell.length_a   1.000
_cell.length_b   1.000
_cell.length_c   1.000
_cell.angle_alpha   90.00
_cell.angle_beta   90.00
_cell.angle_gamma   90.00
#
_symmetry.space_group_name_H-M   'P 1'
#
loop_
_entity.id
_entity.type
_entity.pdbx_description
1 polymer ?
#
loop_
_entity_poly.entity_id
_entity_poly.type
_entity_poly.pdbx_seq_one_letter_code
_entity_poly.pdbx_strand_id
1 'polypeptide(L)' 'TTRIGMLLLTVCAAVLYKPALDNGLALKPTMGWLHWERFTCNTDCDTDPRNCIRSD' A
#
# COMPACT_ATOMS: atom_id res chain seq x y z
N THR A 1 6.60 -15.10 -38.49
CA THR A 1 7.46 -14.90 -37.30
C THR A 1 7.40 -13.46 -36.78
N THR A 2 7.67 -12.44 -37.59
CA THR A 2 7.66 -11.01 -37.17
C THR A 2 6.31 -10.49 -36.64
N ARG A 3 5.19 -10.85 -37.26
CA ARG A 3 3.84 -10.41 -36.82
C ARG A 3 3.40 -11.03 -35.49
N ILE A 4 3.71 -12.31 -35.28
CA ILE A 4 3.41 -13.02 -34.04
C ILE A 4 4.28 -12.46 -32.90
N GLY A 5 5.56 -12.22 -33.16
CA GLY A 5 6.44 -11.57 -32.19
C GLY A 5 5.95 -10.17 -31.80
N MET A 6 5.47 -9.38 -32.75
CA MET A 6 4.90 -8.06 -32.48
C MET A 6 3.60 -8.14 -31.65
N LEU A 7 2.73 -9.10 -31.95
CA LEU A 7 1.50 -9.34 -31.17
C LEU A 7 1.82 -9.77 -29.73
N LEU A 8 2.80 -10.64 -29.56
CA LEU A 8 3.25 -11.07 -28.23
C LEU A 8 3.85 -9.90 -27.44
N LEU A 9 4.63 -9.03 -28.10
CA LEU A 9 5.22 -7.86 -27.45
C LEU A 9 4.16 -6.86 -26.97
N THR A 10 3.13 -6.59 -27.78
CA THR A 10 2.06 -5.65 -27.40
C THR A 10 1.18 -6.21 -26.29
N VAL A 11 0.85 -7.51 -26.35
CA VAL A 11 0.12 -8.20 -25.27
C VAL A 11 0.93 -8.19 -23.98
N CYS A 12 2.24 -8.50 -24.04
CA CYS A 12 3.11 -8.43 -22.88
C CYS A 12 3.16 -7.02 -22.27
N ALA A 13 3.32 -5.98 -23.10
CA ALA A 13 3.33 -4.59 -22.63
C ALA A 13 2.02 -4.20 -21.94
N ALA A 14 0.87 -4.60 -22.50
CA ALA A 14 -0.44 -4.33 -21.91
C ALA A 14 -0.65 -5.05 -20.57
N VAL A 15 -0.18 -6.29 -20.45
CA VAL A 15 -0.29 -7.09 -19.20
C VAL A 15 0.63 -6.55 -18.09
N LEU A 16 1.82 -6.09 -18.48
CA LEU A 16 2.82 -5.57 -17.54
C LEU A 16 2.59 -4.12 -17.13
N TYR A 17 1.80 -3.36 -17.89
CA TYR A 17 1.44 -2.00 -17.49
C TYR A 17 0.60 -2.01 -16.20
N LYS A 18 1.07 -1.26 -15.20
CA LYS A 18 0.42 -1.07 -13.91
C LYS A 18 0.45 0.44 -13.62
N PRO A 19 -0.65 1.17 -13.87
CA PRO A 19 -0.69 2.60 -13.58
C PRO A 19 -0.58 2.83 -12.07
N ALA A 20 0.14 3.88 -11.68
CA ALA A 20 0.11 4.37 -10.31
C ALA A 20 -1.18 5.14 -10.03
N LEU A 21 -1.49 5.36 -8.75
CA LEU A 21 -2.61 6.21 -8.33
C LEU A 21 -2.26 7.69 -8.54
N ASP A 22 -2.92 8.36 -9.48
CA ASP A 22 -2.69 9.76 -9.83
C ASP A 22 -3.74 10.68 -9.19
N ASN A 23 -3.63 10.90 -7.87
CA ASN A 23 -4.52 11.77 -7.10
C ASN A 23 -3.82 13.02 -6.52
N GLY A 24 -2.60 13.32 -6.99
CA GLY A 24 -1.79 14.44 -6.50
C GLY A 24 -1.18 14.27 -5.09
N LEU A 25 -1.34 13.11 -4.44
CA LEU A 25 -0.78 12.80 -3.12
C LEU A 25 0.49 11.93 -3.23
N ALA A 26 1.19 11.76 -2.11
CA ALA A 26 2.38 10.90 -1.98
C ALA A 26 3.48 11.17 -3.04
N LEU A 27 3.58 12.41 -3.54
CA LEU A 27 4.63 12.85 -4.48
C LEU A 27 6.05 12.74 -3.90
N LYS A 28 6.13 12.69 -2.57
CA LYS A 28 7.30 12.29 -1.79
C LYS A 28 6.86 11.18 -0.82
N PRO A 29 7.78 10.34 -0.32
CA PRO A 29 7.46 9.35 0.70
C PRO A 29 6.68 9.99 1.85
N THR A 30 5.53 9.42 2.19
CA THR A 30 4.70 9.93 3.29
C THR A 30 5.43 9.70 4.60
N MET A 31 5.66 10.78 5.35
CA MET A 31 6.28 10.71 6.68
C MET A 31 5.18 10.86 7.73
N GLY A 32 5.22 10.05 8.77
CA GLY A 32 4.21 10.06 9.83
C GLY A 32 4.47 9.00 10.90
N TRP A 33 3.46 8.77 11.72
CA TRP A 33 3.50 7.77 12.79
C TRP A 33 2.38 6.75 12.60
N LEU A 34 2.70 5.46 12.78
CA LEU A 34 1.77 4.34 12.68
C LEU A 34 1.88 3.48 13.93
N HIS A 35 0.76 3.22 14.61
CA HIS A 35 0.76 2.54 15.91
C HIS A 35 1.12 1.06 15.85
N TRP A 36 0.93 0.39 14.70
CA TRP A 36 0.90 -1.07 14.61
C TRP A 36 2.16 -1.77 15.12
N GLU A 37 3.35 -1.26 14.78
CA GLU A 37 4.61 -1.88 15.20
C GLU A 37 4.81 -1.86 16.72
N ARG A 38 4.31 -0.82 17.40
CA ARG A 38 4.51 -0.63 18.85
C ARG A 38 3.37 -1.18 19.70
N PHE A 39 2.13 -0.96 19.25
CA PHE A 39 0.92 -1.21 20.03
C PHE A 39 0.10 -2.41 19.50
N THR A 40 0.36 -2.83 18.26
CA THR A 40 -0.31 -3.96 17.62
C THR A 40 -1.84 -3.80 17.67
N CYS A 41 -2.57 -4.87 18.02
CA CYS A 41 -4.01 -4.91 18.18
C CYS A 41 -4.39 -4.97 19.68
N ASN A 42 -3.71 -4.24 20.56
CA ASN A 42 -4.09 -4.23 21.97
C ASN A 42 -5.44 -3.52 22.15
N THR A 43 -6.48 -4.26 22.49
CA THR A 43 -7.83 -3.72 22.76
C THR A 43 -8.22 -3.83 24.23
N ASP A 44 -7.36 -4.38 25.09
CA ASP A 44 -7.65 -4.56 26.51
C ASP A 44 -7.30 -3.28 27.29
N CYS A 45 -8.23 -2.32 27.23
CA CYS A 45 -8.09 -1.06 27.94
C CYS A 45 -8.35 -1.17 29.45
N ASP A 46 -8.96 -2.27 29.91
CA ASP A 46 -9.24 -2.45 31.34
C ASP A 46 -7.95 -2.81 32.08
N THR A 47 -7.13 -3.68 31.50
CA THR A 47 -5.87 -4.11 32.11
C THR A 47 -4.65 -3.29 31.65
N ASP A 48 -4.68 -2.71 30.44
CA ASP A 48 -3.59 -1.87 29.89
C ASP A 48 -4.11 -0.55 29.29
N PRO A 49 -4.64 0.37 30.12
CA PRO A 49 -5.28 1.61 29.67
C PRO A 49 -4.33 2.60 28.98
N ARG A 50 -3.01 2.36 29.03
CA ARG A 50 -1.98 3.27 28.50
C ARG A 50 -1.45 2.86 27.13
N ASN A 51 -1.67 1.61 26.73
CA ASN A 51 -1.17 1.09 25.45
C ASN A 51 -2.28 0.50 24.57
N CYS A 52 -3.53 0.46 25.03
CA CYS A 52 -4.65 -0.01 24.21
C CYS A 52 -4.99 0.98 23.08
N ILE A 53 -5.49 0.45 21.97
CA ILE A 53 -5.96 1.22 20.82
C ILE A 53 -7.37 1.74 21.13
N ARG A 54 -7.50 3.07 21.23
CA ARG A 54 -8.77 3.78 21.44
C ARG A 54 -8.71 5.15 20.76
N SER A 55 -9.85 5.82 20.65
CA SER A 55 -9.94 7.15 20.02
C SER A 55 -9.29 8.27 20.83
N ASP A 56 -9.12 8.04 22.14
CA ASP A 56 -8.72 9.04 23.13
C ASP A 56 -7.28 8.88 23.60
#